data_AF-A0A430DZL6-F1
#
_entry.id   AF-A0A430DZL6-F1
#
_cell.length_a   1.000
_cell.length_b   1.000
_cell.length_c   1.000
_cell.angle_alpha   90.00
_cell.angle_beta   90.00
_cell.angle_gamma   90.00
#
_symmetry.space_group_name_H-M   'P 1'
#
loop_
_entity.id
_entity.type
_entity.pdbx_description
1 polymer ?
#
loop_
_entity_poly.entity_id
_entity_poly.type
_entity_poly.pdbx_seq_one_letter_code
_entity_poly.pdbx_strand_id
1 'polypeptide(L)'
;MTTAGHRRGHRAADRSHVLTEAPDAGEGCWPALDAESGAVLLVRAVPGEAGRRDAVWSGEVGPERARCVFDWMAARPDQWALWARLACLFGEHAVTSVVIDGAERDAEQAAIAEETARLKAEERCRLHERVELFVLDPKNKRPGLSLESGDEDQPFFVMRFSEKWERERVLDWLRWQKPRFRDFRGIVETEGPVALERVIIAGMRETEADVKRRGLASGGRRPLRFWRGE
;
A
#
# COMPACT_ATOMS: atom_id res chain seq x y z
N MET A 1 -37.45 28.92 52.78
CA MET A 1 -37.57 27.52 52.31
C MET A 1 -36.54 27.32 51.20
N THR A 2 -35.39 26.75 51.55
CA THR A 2 -34.23 26.56 50.66
C THR A 2 -34.36 25.22 49.93
N THR A 3 -34.46 25.28 48.61
CA THR A 3 -34.49 24.13 47.70
C THR A 3 -33.12 23.49 47.62
N ALA A 4 -32.97 22.34 48.27
CA ALA A 4 -31.77 21.51 48.21
C ALA A 4 -31.72 20.78 46.86
N GLY A 5 -30.83 21.24 45.97
CA GLY A 5 -30.49 20.56 44.73
C GLY A 5 -29.89 19.19 45.01
N HIS A 6 -30.52 18.14 44.48
CA HIS A 6 -30.02 16.77 44.51
C HIS A 6 -28.74 16.65 43.67
N ARG A 7 -27.58 16.78 44.32
CA ARG A 7 -26.32 16.21 43.81
C ARG A 7 -26.46 14.69 43.93
N ARG A 8 -26.77 14.00 42.82
CA ARG A 8 -26.58 12.55 42.74
C ARG A 8 -25.08 12.29 42.97
N GLY A 9 -24.77 11.64 44.09
CA GLY A 9 -23.41 11.20 44.38
C GLY A 9 -22.93 10.28 43.26
N HIS A 10 -21.89 10.71 42.56
CA HIS A 10 -21.08 9.85 41.71
C HIS A 10 -20.45 8.80 42.61
N ARG A 11 -21.05 7.62 42.65
CA ARG A 11 -20.41 6.46 43.27
C ARG A 11 -19.31 6.06 42.30
N ALA A 12 -18.08 6.48 42.59
CA ALA A 12 -16.88 5.88 42.02
C ALA A 12 -17.05 4.36 42.21
N ALA A 13 -17.23 3.64 41.10
CA ALA A 13 -17.22 2.20 41.16
C ALA A 13 -15.80 1.82 41.59
N ASP A 14 -15.66 1.40 42.84
CA ASP A 14 -14.45 0.81 43.38
C ASP A 14 -14.24 -0.52 42.64
N ARG A 15 -13.63 -0.45 41.45
CA ARG A 15 -13.36 -1.59 40.58
C ARG A 15 -11.95 -2.07 40.89
N SER A 16 -11.84 -2.93 41.90
CA SER A 16 -10.60 -3.62 42.32
C SER A 16 -10.10 -4.68 41.33
N HIS A 17 -10.52 -4.62 40.06
CA HIS A 17 -10.11 -5.55 39.00
C HIS A 17 -8.85 -5.02 38.29
N VAL A 18 -8.02 -5.94 37.79
CA VAL A 18 -6.75 -5.60 37.12
C VAL A 18 -7.05 -4.95 35.78
N LEU A 19 -6.98 -3.62 35.73
CA LEU A 19 -7.06 -2.86 34.50
C LEU A 19 -5.74 -2.94 33.73
N THR A 20 -5.82 -3.05 32.40
CA THR A 20 -4.67 -2.80 31.55
C THR A 20 -4.62 -1.31 31.25
N GLU A 21 -3.62 -0.60 31.79
CA GLU A 21 -3.50 0.85 31.67
C GLU A 21 -2.45 1.22 30.60
N ALA A 22 -2.70 2.29 29.85
CA ALA A 22 -1.64 2.90 29.07
C ALA A 22 -0.61 3.56 29.99
N PRO A 23 0.67 3.69 29.58
CA PRO A 23 1.66 4.40 30.37
C PRO A 23 1.19 5.84 30.62
N ASP A 24 1.14 6.26 31.88
CA ASP A 24 0.78 7.63 32.23
C ASP A 24 1.78 8.61 31.58
N ALA A 25 1.28 9.47 30.70
CA ALA A 25 2.07 10.46 29.99
C ALA A 25 2.27 11.76 30.80
N GLY A 26 1.78 11.83 32.05
CA GLY A 26 1.97 12.96 32.96
C GLY A 26 0.90 14.06 32.86
N GLU A 27 -0.16 13.86 32.07
CA GLU A 27 -1.26 14.82 31.88
C GLU A 27 -2.48 14.55 32.79
N GLY A 28 -2.36 13.58 33.71
CA GLY A 28 -3.32 13.33 34.77
C GLY A 28 -4.55 12.51 34.36
N CYS A 29 -4.76 12.22 33.07
CA CYS A 29 -5.75 11.23 32.61
C CYS A 29 -5.12 10.30 31.56
N TRP A 30 -5.47 9.03 31.55
CA TRP A 30 -4.99 8.04 30.57
C TRP A 30 -6.04 6.94 30.33
N PRO A 31 -5.99 6.25 29.19
CA PRO A 31 -6.91 5.16 28.90
C PRO A 31 -6.58 3.91 29.72
N ALA A 32 -7.62 3.16 30.05
CA ALA A 32 -7.53 1.85 30.68
C ALA A 32 -8.54 0.88 30.05
N LEU A 33 -8.20 -0.40 30.05
CA LEU A 33 -9.02 -1.48 29.53
C LEU A 33 -9.46 -2.39 30.66
N ASP A 34 -10.77 -2.57 30.77
CA ASP A 34 -11.41 -3.61 31.56
C ASP A 34 -11.82 -4.75 30.61
N ALA A 35 -10.92 -5.72 30.46
CA ALA A 35 -11.10 -6.81 29.51
C ALA A 35 -12.24 -7.77 29.91
N GLU A 36 -12.54 -7.89 31.22
CA GLU A 36 -13.60 -8.76 31.73
C GLU A 36 -14.98 -8.20 31.40
N SER A 37 -15.18 -6.88 31.59
CA SER A 37 -16.44 -6.24 31.25
C SER A 37 -16.53 -5.82 29.77
N GLY A 38 -15.42 -5.87 29.03
CA GLY A 38 -15.37 -5.36 27.66
C GLY A 38 -15.58 -3.86 27.59
N ALA A 39 -15.08 -3.13 28.60
CA ALA A 39 -15.18 -1.70 28.72
C ALA A 39 -13.83 -1.02 28.53
N VAL A 40 -13.85 0.14 27.90
CA VAL A 40 -12.72 1.06 27.83
C VAL A 40 -13.02 2.27 28.70
N LEU A 41 -12.01 2.71 29.43
CA LEU A 41 -12.11 3.73 30.45
C LEU A 41 -11.13 4.84 30.13
N LEU A 42 -11.49 6.06 30.50
CA LEU A 42 -10.54 7.15 30.68
C LEU A 42 -10.44 7.42 32.18
N VAL A 43 -9.29 7.17 32.77
CA VAL A 43 -9.09 7.20 34.22
C VAL A 43 -8.17 8.34 34.64
N ARG A 44 -8.28 8.73 35.90
CA ARG A 44 -7.41 9.71 36.57
C ARG A 44 -7.02 9.21 37.95
N ALA A 45 -5.78 9.44 38.38
CA ALA A 45 -5.35 9.20 39.76
C ALA A 45 -6.11 10.07 40.76
N VAL A 46 -6.49 9.49 41.90
CA VAL A 46 -7.08 10.23 43.02
C VAL A 46 -5.97 10.82 43.89
N PRO A 47 -5.89 12.15 44.06
CA PRO A 47 -4.84 12.77 44.88
C PRO A 47 -4.90 12.28 46.33
N GLY A 48 -3.75 11.85 46.88
CA GLY A 48 -3.63 11.41 48.27
C GLY A 48 -4.01 9.94 48.53
N GLU A 49 -4.50 9.22 47.52
CA GLU A 49 -4.83 7.79 47.62
C GLU A 49 -3.99 6.98 46.63
N ALA A 50 -2.88 6.42 47.11
CA ALA A 50 -1.96 5.65 46.28
C ALA A 50 -2.65 4.45 45.63
N GLY A 51 -2.65 4.42 44.28
CA GLY A 51 -3.22 3.32 43.51
C GLY A 51 -4.74 3.39 43.31
N ARG A 52 -5.44 4.40 43.79
CA ARG A 52 -6.85 4.61 43.45
C ARG A 52 -6.97 5.42 42.17
N ARG A 53 -7.88 4.98 41.29
CA ARG A 53 -8.24 5.66 40.04
C ARG A 53 -9.73 5.90 40.01
N ASP A 54 -10.13 7.06 39.51
CA ASP A 54 -11.52 7.35 39.18
C ASP A 54 -11.70 7.35 37.66
N ALA A 55 -12.76 6.67 37.18
CA ALA A 55 -13.17 6.76 35.79
C ALA A 55 -13.81 8.13 35.54
N VAL A 56 -13.19 8.90 34.65
CA VAL A 56 -13.73 10.17 34.12
C VAL A 56 -14.73 9.90 33.00
N TRP A 57 -14.55 8.78 32.30
CA TRP A 57 -15.45 8.24 31.29
C TRP A 57 -15.32 6.72 31.20
N SER A 58 -16.41 6.06 30.81
CA SER A 58 -16.43 4.64 30.49
C SER A 58 -17.31 4.38 29.27
N GLY A 59 -16.82 3.56 28.35
CA GLY A 59 -17.58 3.06 27.20
C GLY A 59 -17.59 1.54 27.17
N GLU A 60 -18.78 0.94 27.17
CA GLU A 60 -18.96 -0.50 27.00
C GLU A 60 -19.09 -0.82 25.51
N VAL A 61 -18.15 -1.60 24.98
CA VAL A 61 -18.08 -1.95 23.54
C VAL A 61 -17.99 -3.47 23.30
N GLY A 62 -17.91 -4.25 24.38
CA GLY A 62 -17.73 -5.69 24.35
C GLY A 62 -16.25 -6.09 24.30
N PRO A 63 -15.92 -7.30 24.78
CA PRO A 63 -14.54 -7.73 25.00
C PRO A 63 -13.70 -7.76 23.73
N GLU A 64 -14.29 -8.11 22.59
CA GLU A 64 -13.58 -8.16 21.30
C GLU A 64 -13.15 -6.77 20.80
N ARG A 65 -13.99 -5.75 21.01
CA ARG A 65 -13.74 -4.38 20.50
C ARG A 65 -12.98 -3.52 21.49
N ALA A 66 -13.11 -3.80 22.79
CA ALA A 66 -12.51 -2.99 23.85
C ALA A 66 -11.00 -2.86 23.70
N ARG A 67 -10.34 -3.94 23.28
CA ARG A 67 -8.89 -3.90 23.01
C ARG A 67 -8.53 -2.94 21.87
N CYS A 68 -9.23 -3.00 20.75
CA CYS A 68 -8.99 -2.13 19.59
C CYS A 68 -9.24 -0.65 19.94
N VAL A 69 -10.32 -0.35 20.65
CA VAL A 69 -10.63 1.02 21.11
C VAL A 69 -9.58 1.51 22.10
N PHE A 70 -9.14 0.66 23.03
CA PHE A 70 -8.06 0.99 23.96
C PHE A 70 -6.74 1.29 23.23
N ASP A 71 -6.32 0.44 22.29
CA ASP A 71 -5.07 0.64 21.54
C ASP A 71 -5.17 1.91 20.66
N TRP A 72 -6.35 2.19 20.08
CA TRP A 72 -6.62 3.42 19.34
C TRP A 72 -6.50 4.68 20.22
N MET A 73 -7.02 4.61 21.46
CA MET A 73 -6.86 5.69 22.45
C MET A 73 -5.40 5.84 22.87
N ALA A 74 -4.71 4.74 23.14
CA ALA A 74 -3.33 4.74 23.60
C ALA A 74 -2.36 5.35 22.57
N ALA A 75 -2.66 5.20 21.28
CA ALA A 75 -1.90 5.81 20.18
C ALA A 75 -2.06 7.34 20.06
N ARG A 76 -2.95 7.98 20.85
CA ARG A 76 -3.28 9.41 20.78
C ARG A 76 -3.14 10.11 22.14
N PRO A 77 -1.94 10.10 22.75
CA PRO A 77 -1.73 10.66 24.10
C PRO A 77 -2.07 12.15 24.20
N ASP A 78 -1.88 12.91 23.13
CA ASP A 78 -2.20 14.32 23.00
C ASP A 78 -3.71 14.64 23.12
N GLN A 79 -4.57 13.64 22.98
CA GLN A 79 -6.03 13.83 23.04
C GLN A 79 -6.65 13.46 24.39
N TRP A 80 -5.91 12.80 25.28
CA TRP A 80 -6.47 12.29 26.55
C TRP A 80 -7.05 13.41 27.42
N ALA A 81 -6.32 14.52 27.56
CA ALA A 81 -6.78 15.68 28.33
C ALA A 81 -8.02 16.34 27.70
N LEU A 82 -8.10 16.37 26.36
CA LEU A 82 -9.27 16.88 25.66
C LEU A 82 -10.51 16.02 25.93
N TRP A 83 -10.39 14.70 25.80
CA TRP A 83 -11.49 13.77 26.09
C TRP A 83 -11.95 13.87 27.54
N ALA A 84 -11.02 13.97 28.51
CA ALA A 84 -11.37 14.15 29.91
C ALA A 84 -12.16 15.45 30.16
N ARG A 85 -11.78 16.55 29.50
CA ARG A 85 -12.51 17.82 29.57
C ARG A 85 -13.89 17.71 28.94
N LEU A 86 -14.01 17.04 27.79
CA LEU A 86 -15.29 16.83 27.12
C LEU A 86 -16.25 16.00 27.99
N ALA A 87 -15.76 14.93 28.63
CA ALA A 87 -16.56 14.15 29.59
C ALA A 87 -17.06 15.02 30.75
N CYS A 88 -16.18 15.86 31.32
CA CYS A 88 -16.56 16.76 32.42
C CYS A 88 -17.58 17.83 32.02
N LEU A 89 -17.44 18.40 30.81
CA LEU A 89 -18.25 19.56 30.37
C LEU A 89 -19.57 19.15 29.73
N PHE A 90 -19.57 18.08 28.93
CA PHE A 90 -20.69 17.67 28.09
C PHE A 90 -21.26 16.30 28.45
N GLY A 91 -20.69 15.63 29.45
CA GLY A 91 -21.09 14.30 29.88
C GLY A 91 -20.52 13.17 29.02
N GLU A 92 -20.80 11.94 29.42
CA GLU A 92 -20.19 10.73 28.87
C GLU A 92 -20.47 10.53 27.37
N HIS A 93 -21.64 10.92 26.91
CA HIS A 93 -22.09 10.67 25.53
C HIS A 93 -21.24 11.41 24.48
N ALA A 94 -20.72 12.60 24.82
CA ALA A 94 -19.87 13.38 23.93
C ALA A 94 -18.54 12.66 23.65
N VAL A 95 -17.95 12.03 24.66
CA VAL A 95 -16.70 11.29 24.52
C VAL A 95 -16.94 9.95 23.83
N THR A 96 -18.06 9.28 24.12
CA THR A 96 -18.44 8.04 23.44
C THR A 96 -18.47 8.21 21.92
N SER A 97 -19.12 9.24 21.39
CA SER A 97 -19.17 9.44 19.93
C SER A 97 -17.80 9.78 19.32
N VAL A 98 -16.94 10.48 20.05
CA VAL A 98 -15.58 10.80 19.57
C VAL A 98 -14.68 9.57 19.58
N VAL A 99 -14.68 8.82 20.68
CA VAL A 99 -13.74 7.74 20.92
C VAL A 99 -14.21 6.44 20.27
N ILE A 100 -15.44 6.02 20.52
CA ILE A 100 -15.95 4.73 20.01
C ILE A 100 -16.21 4.86 18.50
N ASP A 101 -17.03 5.82 18.07
CA ASP A 101 -17.29 5.96 16.64
C ASP A 101 -16.03 6.40 15.87
N GLY A 102 -15.10 7.13 16.52
CA GLY A 102 -13.80 7.48 15.93
C GLY A 102 -12.92 6.25 15.69
N ALA A 103 -12.81 5.38 16.68
CA ALA A 103 -12.09 4.12 16.56
C ALA A 103 -12.72 3.20 15.50
N GLU A 104 -14.05 3.12 15.43
CA GLU A 104 -14.75 2.34 14.41
C GLU A 104 -14.52 2.87 12.99
N ARG A 105 -14.60 4.20 12.79
CA ARG A 105 -14.32 4.81 11.49
C ARG A 105 -12.88 4.60 11.04
N ASP A 106 -11.91 4.77 11.95
CA ASP A 106 -10.49 4.55 11.61
C ASP A 106 -10.21 3.07 11.31
N ALA A 107 -10.85 2.14 12.02
CA ALA A 107 -10.74 0.71 11.74
C ALA A 107 -11.34 0.35 10.37
N GLU A 108 -12.51 0.90 10.03
CA GLU A 108 -13.12 0.73 8.71
C GLU A 108 -12.24 1.31 7.60
N GLN A 109 -11.69 2.52 7.80
CA GLN A 109 -10.77 3.15 6.85
C GLN A 109 -9.48 2.34 6.69
N ALA A 110 -8.94 1.79 7.77
CA ALA A 110 -7.76 0.92 7.72
C ALA A 110 -8.05 -0.36 6.92
N ALA A 111 -9.20 -1.00 7.14
CA ALA A 111 -9.61 -2.18 6.38
C ALA A 111 -9.80 -1.88 4.88
N ILE A 112 -10.42 -0.74 4.55
CA ILE A 112 -10.55 -0.29 3.15
C ILE A 112 -9.17 0.01 2.54
N ALA A 113 -8.27 0.65 3.29
CA ALA A 113 -6.92 0.95 2.83
C ALA A 113 -6.12 -0.32 2.56
N GLU A 114 -6.23 -1.33 3.42
CA GLU A 114 -5.59 -2.64 3.25
C GLU A 114 -6.12 -3.37 2.02
N GLU A 115 -7.44 -3.45 1.86
CA GLU A 115 -8.08 -4.09 0.70
C GLU A 115 -7.69 -3.38 -0.60
N THR A 116 -7.75 -2.05 -0.63
CA THR A 116 -7.37 -1.27 -1.81
C THR A 116 -5.88 -1.39 -2.12
N ALA A 117 -5.00 -1.50 -1.11
CA ALA A 117 -3.59 -1.76 -1.30
C ALA A 117 -3.35 -3.16 -1.91
N ARG A 118 -4.08 -4.17 -1.43
CA ARG A 118 -4.03 -5.54 -1.99
C ARG A 118 -4.44 -5.56 -3.46
N LEU A 119 -5.61 -5.00 -3.79
CA LEU A 119 -6.10 -4.94 -5.17
C LEU A 119 -5.15 -4.18 -6.10
N LYS A 120 -4.55 -3.07 -5.62
CA LYS A 120 -3.52 -2.34 -6.38
C LYS A 120 -2.26 -3.17 -6.58
N ALA A 121 -1.82 -3.93 -5.59
CA ALA A 121 -0.65 -4.80 -5.71
C ALA A 121 -0.88 -5.93 -6.72
N GLU A 122 -2.07 -6.55 -6.70
CA GLU A 122 -2.46 -7.57 -7.67
C GLU A 122 -2.50 -7.01 -9.10
N GLU A 123 -3.12 -5.83 -9.30
CA GLU A 123 -3.18 -5.19 -10.63
C GLU A 123 -1.78 -4.78 -11.11
N ARG A 124 -0.91 -4.28 -10.23
CA ARG A 124 0.49 -4.01 -10.56
C ARG A 124 1.21 -5.27 -11.01
N CYS A 125 1.04 -6.40 -10.32
CA CYS A 125 1.65 -7.67 -10.74
C CYS A 125 1.16 -8.08 -12.15
N ARG A 126 -0.14 -7.94 -12.41
CA ARG A 126 -0.72 -8.24 -13.73
C ARG A 126 -0.17 -7.34 -14.84
N LEU A 127 -0.05 -6.04 -14.57
CA LEU A 127 0.50 -5.07 -15.52
C LEU A 127 2.00 -5.27 -15.75
N HIS A 128 2.73 -5.67 -14.71
CA HIS A 128 4.16 -5.98 -14.76
C HIS A 128 4.49 -7.16 -15.66
N GLU A 129 3.59 -8.15 -15.74
CA GLU A 129 3.70 -9.27 -16.68
C GLU A 129 3.42 -8.87 -18.13
N ARG A 130 2.71 -7.75 -18.36
CA ARG A 130 2.40 -7.24 -19.69
C ARG A 130 3.55 -6.36 -20.18
N VAL A 131 4.42 -6.96 -20.98
CA VAL A 131 5.49 -6.24 -21.69
C VAL A 131 5.05 -5.91 -23.12
N GLU A 132 5.26 -4.65 -23.52
CA GLU A 132 4.93 -4.13 -24.85
C GLU A 132 6.16 -3.54 -25.55
N LEU A 133 6.11 -3.55 -26.89
CA LEU A 133 7.16 -3.03 -27.77
C LEU A 133 6.70 -1.72 -28.40
N PHE A 134 7.48 -0.65 -28.17
CA PHE A 134 7.21 0.68 -28.69
C PHE A 134 8.27 1.14 -29.67
N VAL A 135 7.84 1.94 -30.65
CA VAL A 135 8.73 2.60 -31.61
C VAL A 135 9.04 4.00 -31.10
N LEU A 136 10.31 4.27 -30.87
CA LEU A 136 10.79 5.58 -30.47
C LEU A 136 11.28 6.33 -31.72
N ASP A 137 10.46 7.23 -32.25
CA ASP A 137 10.83 8.08 -33.40
C ASP A 137 10.62 9.58 -33.09
N PRO A 138 11.39 10.17 -32.15
CA PRO A 138 11.28 11.58 -31.83
C PRO A 138 11.95 12.43 -32.93
N LYS A 139 11.36 13.59 -33.27
CA LYS A 139 11.99 14.56 -34.20
C LYS A 139 13.42 14.88 -33.75
N ASN A 140 14.37 14.82 -34.70
CA ASN A 140 15.81 15.09 -34.50
C ASN A 140 16.52 14.18 -33.49
N LYS A 141 15.95 13.03 -33.12
CA LYS A 141 16.61 12.02 -32.29
C LYS A 141 16.87 10.74 -33.09
N ARG A 142 17.81 9.94 -32.59
CA ARG A 142 18.10 8.62 -33.17
C ARG A 142 16.87 7.72 -33.10
N PRO A 143 16.51 7.02 -34.20
CA PRO A 143 15.44 6.04 -34.19
C PRO A 143 15.74 4.97 -33.15
N GLY A 144 14.71 4.49 -32.44
CA GLY A 144 14.87 3.50 -31.39
C GLY A 144 13.66 2.60 -31.22
N LEU A 145 13.85 1.58 -30.39
CA LEU A 145 12.81 0.69 -29.90
C LEU A 145 12.90 0.64 -28.38
N SER A 146 11.75 0.60 -27.71
CA SER A 146 11.67 0.33 -26.27
C SER A 146 10.83 -0.90 -25.96
N LEU A 147 11.21 -1.59 -24.90
CA LEU A 147 10.33 -2.53 -24.21
C LEU A 147 9.92 -1.91 -22.88
N GLU A 148 8.61 -1.90 -22.64
CA GLU A 148 7.98 -1.23 -21.50
C GLU A 148 7.04 -2.22 -20.83
N SER A 149 7.02 -2.18 -19.50
CA SER A 149 6.10 -2.96 -18.69
C SER A 149 4.91 -2.10 -18.30
N GLY A 150 3.71 -2.68 -18.25
CA GLY A 150 2.49 -1.92 -18.03
C GLY A 150 2.41 -1.21 -16.66
N ASP A 151 3.27 -1.57 -15.71
CA ASP A 151 3.33 -0.99 -14.37
C ASP A 151 4.42 0.08 -14.20
N GLU A 152 5.24 0.33 -15.22
CA GLU A 152 6.37 1.26 -15.17
C GLU A 152 6.19 2.42 -16.16
N ASP A 153 6.50 3.64 -15.70
CA ASP A 153 6.48 4.84 -16.55
C ASP A 153 7.69 4.96 -17.49
N GLN A 154 8.70 4.09 -17.29
CA GLN A 154 9.95 4.11 -18.04
C GLN A 154 10.22 2.76 -18.68
N PRO A 155 10.83 2.73 -19.87
CA PRO A 155 11.24 1.49 -20.51
C PRO A 155 12.37 0.82 -19.73
N PHE A 156 12.21 -0.47 -19.42
CA PHE A 156 13.31 -1.27 -18.87
C PHE A 156 14.41 -1.52 -19.91
N PHE A 157 14.09 -1.42 -21.21
CA PHE A 157 15.05 -1.59 -22.28
C PHE A 157 14.83 -0.59 -23.41
N VAL A 158 15.92 0.02 -23.90
CA VAL A 158 15.91 0.92 -25.05
C VAL A 158 17.10 0.59 -25.95
N MET A 159 16.81 0.30 -27.22
CA MET A 159 17.82 0.13 -28.26
C MET A 159 17.77 1.29 -29.24
N ARG A 160 18.91 1.93 -29.50
CA ARG A 160 19.03 3.08 -30.42
C ARG A 160 19.81 2.69 -31.67
N PHE A 161 19.38 3.23 -32.80
CA PHE A 161 19.93 2.92 -34.12
C PHE A 161 20.49 4.18 -34.78
N SER A 162 21.46 3.99 -35.66
CA SER A 162 21.98 5.11 -36.46
C SER A 162 21.01 5.41 -37.60
N GLU A 163 20.46 4.36 -38.21
CA GLU A 163 19.61 4.46 -39.37
C GLU A 163 18.21 3.88 -39.13
N LYS A 164 17.20 4.47 -39.80
CA LYS A 164 15.80 4.03 -39.68
C LYS A 164 15.59 2.58 -40.12
N TRP A 165 16.31 2.14 -41.15
CA TRP A 165 16.20 0.79 -41.70
C TRP A 165 16.74 -0.28 -40.74
N GLU A 166 17.74 0.05 -39.90
CA GLU A 166 18.27 -0.86 -38.87
C GLU A 166 17.21 -1.11 -37.80
N ARG A 167 16.57 -0.04 -37.31
CA ARG A 167 15.44 -0.12 -36.38
C ARG A 167 14.31 -0.97 -36.95
N GLU A 168 13.91 -0.73 -38.19
CA GLU A 168 12.82 -1.49 -38.83
C GLU A 168 13.15 -2.99 -38.93
N ARG A 169 14.40 -3.35 -39.22
CA ARG A 169 14.84 -4.75 -39.26
C ARG A 169 14.74 -5.43 -37.88
N VAL A 170 15.16 -4.74 -36.81
CA VAL A 170 15.04 -5.28 -35.44
C VAL A 170 13.57 -5.34 -35.00
N LEU A 171 12.77 -4.32 -35.34
CA LEU A 171 11.34 -4.27 -35.05
C LEU A 171 10.60 -5.47 -35.66
N ASP A 172 10.85 -5.78 -36.93
CA ASP A 172 10.23 -6.92 -37.60
C ASP A 172 10.53 -8.23 -36.87
N TRP A 173 11.77 -8.44 -36.44
CA TRP A 173 12.16 -9.63 -35.69
C TRP A 173 11.51 -9.68 -34.30
N LEU A 174 11.57 -8.57 -33.54
CA LEU A 174 11.01 -8.49 -32.18
C LEU A 174 9.50 -8.70 -32.13
N ARG A 175 8.75 -8.31 -33.17
CA ARG A 175 7.30 -8.57 -33.25
C ARG A 175 6.95 -10.06 -33.12
N TRP A 176 7.80 -10.94 -33.65
CA TRP A 176 7.63 -12.39 -33.53
C TRP A 176 8.15 -12.97 -32.20
N GLN A 177 8.91 -12.18 -31.44
CA GLN A 177 9.42 -12.59 -30.13
C GLN A 177 8.50 -12.17 -28.98
N LYS A 178 7.27 -11.69 -29.26
CA LYS A 178 6.32 -11.25 -28.22
C LYS A 178 6.16 -12.25 -27.06
N PRO A 179 6.07 -13.59 -27.29
CA PRO A 179 6.00 -14.56 -26.18
C PRO A 179 7.22 -14.56 -25.24
N ARG A 180 8.38 -14.08 -25.72
CA ARG A 180 9.67 -14.06 -24.99
C ARG A 180 9.96 -12.73 -24.31
N PHE A 181 9.07 -11.73 -24.40
CA PHE A 181 9.33 -10.41 -23.80
C PHE A 181 9.49 -10.48 -22.27
N ARG A 182 8.80 -11.42 -21.62
CA ARG A 182 9.01 -11.72 -20.19
C ARG A 182 10.43 -12.20 -19.91
N ASP A 183 10.96 -13.11 -20.74
CA ASP A 183 12.32 -13.61 -20.61
C ASP A 183 13.35 -12.48 -20.84
N PHE A 184 13.07 -11.60 -21.80
CA PHE A 184 13.92 -10.44 -22.07
C PHE A 184 14.04 -9.51 -20.87
N ARG A 185 12.92 -9.29 -20.15
CA ARG A 185 12.93 -8.54 -18.90
C ARG A 185 13.85 -9.21 -17.86
N GLY A 186 13.71 -10.53 -17.66
CA GLY A 186 14.57 -11.27 -16.74
C GLY A 186 16.06 -11.19 -17.08
N ILE A 187 16.40 -11.19 -18.39
CA ILE A 187 17.78 -10.97 -18.86
C ILE A 187 18.27 -9.57 -18.50
N VAL A 188 17.44 -8.53 -18.68
CA VAL A 188 17.84 -7.15 -18.33
C VAL A 188 18.03 -6.99 -16.82
N GLU A 189 17.15 -7.58 -16.02
CA GLU A 189 17.24 -7.53 -14.56
C GLU A 189 18.47 -8.29 -14.02
N THR A 190 18.84 -9.40 -14.66
CA THR A 190 19.95 -10.26 -14.20
C THR A 190 21.30 -9.84 -14.77
N GLU A 191 21.36 -9.53 -16.06
CA GLU A 191 22.61 -9.34 -16.83
C GLU A 191 22.74 -7.93 -17.42
N GLY A 192 21.69 -7.12 -17.36
CA GLY A 192 21.66 -5.76 -17.86
C GLY A 192 21.25 -5.61 -19.33
N PRO A 193 21.00 -4.37 -19.78
CA PRO A 193 20.46 -4.07 -21.11
C PRO A 193 21.40 -4.49 -22.26
N VAL A 194 22.72 -4.38 -22.06
CA VAL A 194 23.72 -4.76 -23.06
C VAL A 194 23.70 -6.28 -23.34
N ALA A 195 23.38 -7.09 -22.33
CA ALA A 195 23.24 -8.54 -22.52
C ALA A 195 22.04 -8.85 -23.41
N LEU A 196 20.89 -8.18 -23.17
CA LEU A 196 19.73 -8.32 -24.04
C LEU A 196 20.00 -7.88 -25.48
N GLU A 197 20.73 -6.78 -25.70
CA GLU A 197 21.14 -6.38 -27.06
C GLU A 197 21.90 -7.50 -27.78
N ARG A 198 22.85 -8.15 -27.09
CA ARG A 198 23.61 -9.27 -27.66
C ARG A 198 22.72 -10.46 -27.99
N VAL A 199 21.77 -10.80 -27.11
CA VAL A 199 20.79 -11.88 -27.32
C VAL A 199 19.91 -11.58 -28.54
N ILE A 200 19.42 -10.35 -28.68
CA ILE A 200 18.61 -9.91 -29.84
C ILE A 200 19.42 -10.08 -31.12
N ILE A 201 20.64 -9.53 -31.17
CA ILE A 201 21.48 -9.59 -32.37
C ILE A 201 21.89 -11.03 -32.72
N ALA A 202 22.22 -11.86 -31.72
CA ALA A 202 22.53 -13.27 -31.92
C ALA A 202 21.32 -14.04 -32.46
N GLY A 203 20.14 -13.86 -31.87
CA GLY A 203 18.90 -14.50 -32.30
C GLY A 203 18.50 -14.10 -33.72
N MET A 204 18.70 -12.83 -34.10
CA MET A 204 18.50 -12.37 -35.48
C MET A 204 19.42 -13.09 -36.46
N ARG A 205 20.72 -13.21 -36.14
CA ARG A 205 21.71 -13.90 -36.99
C ARG A 205 21.41 -15.38 -37.15
N GLU A 206 21.01 -16.04 -36.07
CA GLU A 206 20.61 -17.44 -36.09
C GLU A 206 19.37 -17.65 -36.96
N THR A 207 18.37 -16.78 -36.80
CA THR A 207 17.17 -16.78 -37.63
C THR A 207 17.56 -16.64 -39.10
N GLU A 208 18.37 -15.65 -39.47
CA GLU A 208 18.83 -15.45 -40.85
C GLU A 208 19.59 -16.65 -41.42
N ALA A 209 20.39 -17.33 -40.61
CA ALA A 209 21.11 -18.54 -41.02
C ALA A 209 20.15 -19.71 -41.33
N ASP A 210 19.14 -19.94 -40.48
CA ASP A 210 18.11 -20.96 -40.68
C ASP A 210 17.26 -20.66 -41.93
N VAL A 211 16.83 -19.42 -42.07
CA VAL A 211 16.14 -18.88 -43.24
C VAL A 211 16.90 -19.16 -44.54
N LYS A 212 18.21 -18.88 -44.54
CA LYS A 212 19.09 -19.11 -45.69
C LYS A 212 19.23 -20.60 -45.99
N ARG A 213 19.36 -21.43 -44.95
CA ARG A 213 19.40 -22.90 -45.07
C ARG A 213 18.12 -23.46 -45.71
N ARG A 214 16.97 -22.84 -45.43
CA ARG A 214 15.66 -23.22 -46.01
C ARG A 214 15.44 -22.71 -47.44
N GLY A 215 16.39 -21.97 -48.03
CA GLY A 215 16.25 -21.42 -49.39
C GLY A 215 15.21 -20.30 -49.51
N LEU A 216 14.76 -19.74 -48.39
CA LEU A 216 13.70 -18.73 -48.30
C LEU A 216 14.26 -17.30 -48.18
N ALA A 217 15.59 -17.13 -48.32
CA ALA A 217 16.26 -15.84 -48.17
C ALA A 217 16.12 -14.97 -49.42
N SER A 218 15.75 -13.70 -49.24
CA SER A 218 15.82 -12.66 -50.28
C SER A 218 17.08 -11.81 -50.14
N GLY A 219 17.73 -11.43 -51.24
CA GLY A 219 18.88 -10.52 -51.22
C GLY A 219 18.51 -9.04 -50.97
N GLY A 220 19.46 -8.24 -50.46
CA GLY A 220 19.34 -6.78 -50.29
C GLY A 220 19.86 -6.25 -48.94
N ARG A 221 19.76 -4.92 -48.73
CA ARG A 221 20.18 -4.24 -47.47
C ARG A 221 19.28 -4.55 -46.27
N ARG A 222 18.08 -5.13 -46.49
CA ARG A 222 17.12 -5.54 -45.45
C ARG A 222 16.72 -7.02 -45.58
N PRO A 223 17.60 -7.99 -45.34
CA PRO A 223 17.19 -9.38 -45.26
C PRO A 223 16.77 -9.73 -43.83
N LEU A 224 15.46 -9.62 -43.58
CA LEU A 224 14.62 -10.52 -42.79
C LEU A 224 13.22 -10.42 -43.45
N ARG A 225 12.96 -11.31 -44.42
CA ARG A 225 11.67 -11.42 -45.15
C ARG A 225 11.01 -12.76 -44.86
N PHE A 226 10.50 -12.93 -43.63
CA PHE A 226 9.53 -14.00 -43.33
C PHE A 226 8.18 -13.33 -43.18
N TRP A 227 7.54 -13.15 -44.33
CA TRP A 227 6.14 -12.84 -44.50
C TRP A 227 5.63 -13.79 -45.59
N ARG A 228 5.09 -14.94 -45.20
CA ARG A 228 3.87 -15.40 -45.84
C ARG A 228 2.75 -14.71 -45.07
N GLY A 229 1.97 -13.88 -45.77
CA GLY A 229 0.60 -13.67 -45.34
C GLY A 229 -0.11 -15.00 -45.53
N GLU A 230 -0.49 -15.61 -44.43
CA GLU A 230 -1.76 -16.33 -44.36
C GLU A 230 -2.73 -15.39 -43.63
#